data_AF-A0A1S7LIF3-F1
#
_entry.id   AF-A0A1S7LIF3-F1
#
_cell.length_a   1.000
_cell.length_b   1.000
_cell.length_c   1.000
_cell.angle_alpha   90.00
_cell.angle_beta   90.00
_cell.angle_gamma   90.00
#
_symmetry.space_group_name_H-M   'P 1'
#
loop_
_entity.id
_entity.type
_entity.pdbx_description
1 polymer ?
#
loop_
_entity_poly.entity_id
_entity_poly.type
_entity_poly.pdbx_seq_one_letter_code
_entity_poly.pdbx_strand_id
1 'polypeptide(L)'
;MTDHENFDACPAGSEADAFHQRILNGLRATLTELQPRHGEIEAIPVADRDADEAQFMQLWQEVELRLTSLADPELPYDQKYTLSRQVQNDLMDMELL
;
A
#
# COMPACT_ATOMS: atom_id res chain seq x y z
N MET A 1 28.62 20.86 34.99
CA MET A 1 27.89 21.59 33.92
C MET A 1 27.62 20.58 32.83
N THR A 2 26.54 19.85 33.00
CA THR A 2 25.92 19.00 31.98
C THR A 2 24.91 19.88 31.25
N ASP A 3 25.00 19.91 29.93
CA ASP A 3 23.85 19.64 29.05
C ASP A 3 24.39 19.48 27.63
N HIS A 4 24.60 18.22 27.26
CA HIS A 4 24.79 17.84 25.87
C HIS A 4 23.46 18.00 25.16
N GLU A 5 23.47 18.93 24.21
CA GLU A 5 22.59 19.09 23.06
C GLU A 5 21.67 17.89 22.79
N ASN A 6 20.48 17.92 23.39
CA ASN A 6 19.34 17.17 22.86
C ASN A 6 18.93 17.92 21.58
N PHE A 7 19.41 17.44 20.43
CA PHE A 7 18.76 17.70 19.15
C PHE A 7 17.41 16.99 19.19
N ASP A 8 16.47 17.62 19.90
CA ASP A 8 15.09 17.16 20.03
C ASP A 8 14.54 16.92 18.63
N ALA A 9 13.91 15.74 18.48
CA ALA A 9 13.28 15.25 17.28
C ALA A 9 12.64 16.38 16.47
N CYS A 10 13.13 16.60 15.25
CA CYS A 10 12.60 17.64 14.38
C CYS A 10 11.11 17.37 14.14
N PRO A 11 10.18 18.27 14.52
CA PRO A 11 8.74 18.05 14.41
C PRO A 11 8.27 17.85 12.96
N ALA A 12 9.05 18.32 11.98
CA ALA A 12 8.78 18.07 10.57
C ALA A 12 8.93 16.58 10.18
N GLY A 13 9.83 15.83 10.84
CA GLY A 13 9.98 14.40 10.60
C GLY A 13 8.76 13.62 11.07
N SER A 14 8.21 13.95 12.24
CA SER A 14 7.01 13.28 12.77
C SER A 14 5.73 13.63 12.02
N GLU A 15 5.61 14.83 11.45
CA GLU A 15 4.47 15.20 10.60
C GLU A 15 4.49 14.49 9.24
N ALA A 16 5.66 14.40 8.60
CA ALA A 16 5.83 13.69 7.34
C ALA A 16 5.56 12.18 7.51
N ASP A 17 6.05 11.59 8.61
CA ASP A 17 5.79 10.20 8.95
C ASP A 17 4.30 9.97 9.25
N ALA A 18 3.66 10.84 10.03
CA ALA A 18 2.23 10.76 10.31
C ALA A 18 1.38 10.86 9.03
N PHE A 19 1.78 11.71 8.09
CA PHE A 19 1.13 11.81 6.78
C PHE A 19 1.30 10.52 5.97
N HIS A 20 2.51 9.95 5.90
CA HIS A 20 2.76 8.66 5.25
C HIS A 20 1.90 7.54 5.84
N GLN A 21 1.81 7.47 7.17
CA GLN A 21 0.98 6.47 7.84
C GLN A 21 -0.50 6.61 7.48
N ARG A 22 -1.03 7.83 7.34
CA ARG A 22 -2.41 8.04 6.88
C ARG A 22 -2.63 7.52 5.46
N ILE A 23 -1.69 7.77 4.55
CA ILE A 23 -1.75 7.25 3.18
C ILE A 23 -1.74 5.72 3.20
N LEU A 24 -0.77 5.11 3.87
CA LEU A 24 -0.65 3.65 3.96
C LEU A 24 -1.92 3.01 4.54
N ASN A 25 -2.48 3.60 5.58
CA ASN A 25 -3.73 3.12 6.18
C ASN A 25 -4.92 3.24 5.22
N GLY A 26 -5.01 4.33 4.45
CA GLY A 26 -6.04 4.49 3.42
C GLY A 26 -5.94 3.41 2.34
N LEU A 27 -4.74 3.17 1.79
CA LEU A 27 -4.53 2.14 0.78
C LEU A 27 -4.86 0.74 1.30
N ARG A 28 -4.49 0.42 2.55
CA ARG A 28 -4.86 -0.84 3.21
C ARG A 28 -6.36 -0.99 3.42
N ALA A 29 -7.05 0.11 3.74
CA ALA A 29 -8.50 0.10 3.89
C ALA A 29 -9.18 -0.23 2.55
N THR A 30 -8.78 0.42 1.46
CA THR A 30 -9.29 0.11 0.12
C THR A 30 -9.02 -1.35 -0.30
N LEU A 31 -7.80 -1.87 -0.05
CA LEU A 31 -7.53 -3.30 -0.31
C LEU A 31 -8.45 -4.22 0.52
N THR A 32 -8.73 -3.85 1.77
CA THR A 32 -9.65 -4.59 2.65
C THR A 32 -11.08 -4.59 2.10
N GLU A 33 -11.52 -3.47 1.51
CA GLU A 33 -12.83 -3.36 0.86
C GLU A 33 -12.95 -4.29 -0.36
N LEU A 34 -11.84 -4.55 -1.06
CA LEU A 34 -11.77 -5.49 -2.20
C LEU A 34 -11.63 -6.96 -1.79
N GLN A 35 -11.38 -7.25 -0.51
CA GLN A 35 -11.14 -8.61 -0.01
C GLN A 35 -12.28 -9.62 -0.27
N PRO A 36 -13.58 -9.26 -0.19
CA PRO A 36 -14.66 -10.19 -0.52
C PRO A 36 -14.57 -10.69 -1.96
N ARG A 37 -14.32 -9.78 -2.91
CA ARG A 37 -14.14 -10.10 -4.33
C ARG A 37 -12.92 -10.97 -4.57
N HIS A 38 -11.80 -10.68 -3.90
CA HIS A 38 -10.63 -11.54 -3.95
C HIS A 38 -10.97 -12.98 -3.52
N GLY A 39 -11.73 -13.14 -2.43
CA GLY A 39 -12.17 -14.46 -1.97
C GLY A 39 -13.09 -15.18 -2.97
N GLU A 40 -13.98 -14.46 -3.65
CA GLU A 40 -14.83 -15.01 -4.70
C GLU A 40 -14.01 -15.54 -5.88
N ILE A 41 -13.03 -14.76 -6.36
CA ILE A 41 -12.15 -15.16 -7.47
C ILE A 41 -11.18 -16.26 -7.07
N GLU A 42 -10.68 -16.23 -5.84
CA GLU A 42 -9.80 -17.27 -5.29
C GLU A 42 -10.46 -18.65 -5.30
N ALA A 43 -11.78 -18.70 -5.08
CA ALA A 43 -12.56 -19.94 -5.13
C ALA A 43 -12.74 -20.51 -6.55
N ILE A 44 -12.51 -19.71 -7.60
CA ILE A 44 -12.56 -20.15 -8.99
C ILE A 44 -11.23 -20.84 -9.34
N PRO A 45 -11.25 -22.07 -9.89
CA PRO A 45 -10.04 -22.73 -10.39
C PRO A 45 -9.32 -21.85 -11.40
N VAL A 46 -7.99 -21.77 -11.32
CA VAL A 46 -7.18 -20.89 -12.19
C VAL A 46 -7.46 -21.09 -13.68
N ALA A 47 -7.75 -22.33 -14.11
CA ALA A 47 -8.06 -22.64 -15.51
C ALA A 47 -9.43 -22.12 -15.98
N ASP A 48 -10.32 -21.81 -15.04
CA ASP A 48 -11.69 -21.35 -15.29
C ASP A 48 -11.84 -19.84 -15.13
N ARG A 49 -10.79 -19.14 -14.68
CA ARG A 49 -10.81 -17.69 -14.52
C ARG A 49 -10.81 -16.99 -15.87
N ASP A 50 -11.65 -15.96 -16.01
CA ASP A 50 -11.58 -15.10 -17.18
C ASP A 50 -10.39 -14.13 -17.12
N ALA A 51 -10.28 -13.27 -18.14
CA ALA A 51 -9.17 -12.33 -18.24
C ALA A 51 -9.17 -11.28 -17.12
N ASP A 52 -10.35 -10.81 -16.71
CA ASP A 52 -10.51 -9.76 -15.70
C ASP A 52 -10.22 -10.34 -14.31
N GLU A 53 -10.70 -11.56 -14.04
CA GLU A 53 -10.40 -12.31 -12.82
C GLU A 53 -8.90 -12.63 -12.68
N ALA A 54 -8.26 -13.04 -13.78
CA ALA A 54 -6.82 -13.27 -13.78
C ALA A 54 -6.03 -11.97 -13.54
N GLN A 55 -6.45 -10.87 -14.17
CA GLN A 55 -5.84 -9.56 -13.99
C GLN A 55 -6.04 -9.03 -12.56
N PHE A 56 -7.23 -9.19 -11.99
CA PHE A 56 -7.52 -8.81 -10.62
C PHE A 56 -6.58 -9.51 -9.64
N MET A 57 -6.40 -10.83 -9.80
CA MET A 57 -5.51 -11.62 -8.93
C MET A 57 -4.04 -11.23 -9.10
N GLN A 58 -3.61 -10.86 -10.30
CA GLN A 58 -2.28 -10.32 -10.51
C GLN A 58 -2.10 -8.99 -9.76
N LEU A 59 -3.01 -8.03 -9.97
CA LEU A 59 -2.97 -6.72 -9.32
C LEU A 59 -3.01 -6.86 -7.79
N TRP A 60 -3.84 -7.76 -7.26
CA TRP A 60 -3.89 -8.06 -5.82
C TRP A 60 -2.50 -8.41 -5.26
N GLN A 61 -1.81 -9.36 -5.89
CA GLN A 61 -0.48 -9.78 -5.44
C GLN A 61 0.55 -8.65 -5.52
N GLU A 62 0.51 -7.85 -6.59
CA GLU A 62 1.42 -6.71 -6.72
C GLU A 62 1.15 -5.63 -5.67
N VAL A 63 -0.12 -5.35 -5.38
CA VAL A 63 -0.54 -4.40 -4.34
C VAL A 63 -0.07 -4.86 -2.96
N GLU A 64 -0.22 -6.14 -2.61
CA GLU A 64 0.27 -6.67 -1.31
C GLU A 64 1.79 -6.51 -1.15
N LEU A 65 2.56 -6.81 -2.21
CA LEU A 65 4.02 -6.62 -2.22
C LEU A 65 4.40 -5.14 -2.08
N ARG A 66 3.72 -4.24 -2.78
CA ARG A 66 4.00 -2.80 -2.72
C ARG A 66 3.59 -2.21 -1.36
N LEU A 67 2.46 -2.63 -0.79
CA LEU A 67 2.04 -2.22 0.57
C LEU A 67 3.01 -2.71 1.65
N THR A 68 3.58 -3.89 1.46
CA THR A 68 4.66 -4.40 2.34
C THR A 68 5.90 -3.49 2.24
N SER A 69 6.30 -3.12 1.02
CA SER A 69 7.43 -2.21 0.79
C SER A 69 7.17 -0.81 1.35
N LEU A 70 5.94 -0.30 1.25
CA LEU A 70 5.55 1.00 1.81
C LEU A 70 5.60 1.05 3.34
N ALA A 71 5.50 -0.11 4.00
CA ALA A 71 5.62 -0.21 5.45
C ALA A 71 7.07 -0.17 5.94
N ASP A 72 8.06 -0.28 5.03
CA ASP A 72 9.48 -0.19 5.37
C ASP A 72 9.83 1.26 5.82
N PRO A 73 10.28 1.44 7.08
CA PRO A 73 10.69 2.75 7.56
C PRO A 73 11.91 3.30 6.80
N GLU A 74 12.81 2.44 6.32
CA GLU A 74 14.05 2.83 5.63
C GLU A 74 13.81 3.22 4.16
N LEU A 75 12.61 2.95 3.62
CA LEU A 75 12.27 3.33 2.26
C LEU A 75 12.28 4.87 2.12
N PRO A 76 13.08 5.43 1.18
CA PRO A 76 13.16 6.87 0.96
C PRO A 76 11.79 7.50 0.61
N TYR A 77 11.61 8.77 0.99
CA TYR A 77 10.32 9.47 0.83
C TYR A 77 9.83 9.54 -0.62
N ASP A 78 10.73 9.81 -1.57
CA ASP A 78 10.43 9.84 -3.01
C ASP A 78 9.98 8.48 -3.56
N GLN A 79 10.57 7.40 -3.03
CA GLN A 79 10.17 6.03 -3.34
C GLN A 79 8.83 5.67 -2.69
N LYS A 80 8.61 6.06 -1.42
CA LYS A 80 7.31 5.94 -0.74
C LYS A 80 6.20 6.65 -1.52
N TYR A 81 6.46 7.87 -1.97
CA TYR A 81 5.51 8.63 -2.78
C TYR A 81 5.19 7.92 -4.10
N THR A 82 6.21 7.50 -4.85
CA THR A 82 6.03 6.78 -6.12
C THR A 82 5.24 5.48 -5.93
N LEU A 83 5.60 4.68 -4.95
CA LEU A 83 4.93 3.41 -4.64
C LEU A 83 3.49 3.63 -4.20
N SER A 84 3.20 4.64 -3.37
CA SER A 84 1.83 4.94 -2.95
C SER A 84 0.91 5.28 -4.13
N ARG A 85 1.44 5.97 -5.14
CA ARG A 85 0.69 6.28 -6.37
C ARG A 85 0.47 5.06 -7.25
N GLN A 86 1.46 4.18 -7.34
CA GLN A 86 1.30 2.91 -8.07
C GLN A 86 0.20 2.08 -7.41
N VAL A 87 0.27 1.87 -6.10
CA VAL A 87 -0.76 1.14 -5.35
C VAL A 87 -2.14 1.77 -5.51
N GLN A 88 -2.23 3.10 -5.45
CA GLN A 88 -3.51 3.78 -5.67
C GLN A 88 -4.09 3.51 -7.07
N ASN A 89 -3.25 3.54 -8.11
CA ASN A 89 -3.68 3.24 -9.47
C ASN A 89 -4.11 1.78 -9.61
N ASP A 90 -3.34 0.84 -9.08
CA ASP A 90 -3.67 -0.59 -9.15
C ASP A 90 -4.99 -0.88 -8.43
N LEU A 91 -5.23 -0.26 -7.27
CA LEU A 91 -6.50 -0.38 -6.54
C LEU A 91 -7.68 0.18 -7.35
N MET A 92 -7.50 1.32 -8.03
CA MET A 92 -8.54 1.85 -8.93
C MET A 92 -8.79 0.92 -10.12
N ASP A 93 -7.74 0.35 -10.70
CA ASP A 93 -7.88 -0.60 -11.81
C ASP A 93 -8.63 -1.86 -11.35
N MET A 94 -8.37 -2.36 -10.13
CA MET A 94 -9.09 -3.49 -9.54
C MET A 94 -10.58 -3.22 -9.28
N GLU A 95 -10.97 -1.98 -8.99
CA GLU A 95 -12.39 -1.59 -8.83
C GLU A 95 -13.16 -1.58 -10.16
N LEU A 96 -12.45 -1.49 -11.29
CA LEU A 96 -13.03 -1.41 -12.63
C LEU A 96 -13.12 -2.76 -13.35
N LEU A 97 -12.35 -3.75 -12.90
CA LEU A 97 -12.50 -5.15 -13.29
C LEU A 97 -13.83 -5.67 -12.75
#